data_AF-A0A1E8EWW5-F1
#
_entry.id   AF-A0A1E8EWW5-F1
#
_cell.length_a   1.000
_cell.length_b   1.000
_cell.length_c   1.000
_cell.angle_alpha   90.00
_cell.angle_beta   90.00
_cell.angle_gamma   90.00
#
_symmetry.space_group_name_H-M   'P 1'
#
loop_
_entity.id
_entity.type
_entity.pdbx_description
1 polymer ?
#
loop_
_entity_poly.entity_id
_entity_poly.type
_entity_poly.pdbx_seq_one_letter_code
_entity_poly.pdbx_strand_id
1 'polypeptide(L)'
;MIEQSNDSNKPGNEGLKIIGELTEKTVKNNEAISQVTEVVENMNEATGEIGVITDTINQIAEQTNLLALNAAIEAARAGEAGKGFSVVAEEIRMLAEQSTEATKKIQNLINNIKEKSELAVKSIEDTKDIVELQTDAVTETKQIFNKILYSIKETLGKINLVQSSIIETNKNKNEMVSKMQNISAVSEEASASTEEVSATTEEVTATMNEFNNLASNLKDICSELETEINKFKL
;
A
#
# COMPACT_ATOMS: atom_id res chain seq x y z
N MET A 1 -18.37 -16.96 -2.92
CA MET A 1 -17.66 -15.88 -3.64
C MET A 1 -17.73 -14.52 -2.95
N ILE A 2 -18.89 -14.05 -2.44
CA ILE A 2 -18.91 -12.87 -1.54
C ILE A 2 -17.98 -13.10 -0.33
N GLU A 3 -17.96 -14.32 0.20
CA GLU A 3 -17.07 -14.73 1.28
C GLU A 3 -15.58 -14.67 0.90
N GLN A 4 -15.20 -15.18 -0.27
CA GLN A 4 -13.83 -15.08 -0.83
C GLN A 4 -13.42 -13.64 -1.19
N SER A 5 -14.38 -12.81 -1.62
CA SER A 5 -14.19 -11.39 -1.88
C SER A 5 -13.97 -10.61 -0.57
N ASN A 6 -14.66 -10.99 0.51
CA ASN A 6 -14.43 -10.44 1.83
C ASN A 6 -13.07 -10.87 2.40
N ASP A 7 -12.67 -12.12 2.18
CA ASP A 7 -11.34 -12.60 2.58
C ASP A 7 -10.21 -11.93 1.80
N SER A 8 -10.37 -11.68 0.50
CA SER A 8 -9.33 -11.04 -0.33
C SER A 8 -9.08 -9.57 0.04
N ASN A 9 -10.08 -8.86 0.59
CA ASN A 9 -9.90 -7.47 1.05
C ASN A 9 -9.40 -7.36 2.49
N LYS A 10 -9.46 -8.46 3.26
CA LYS A 10 -9.11 -8.47 4.69
C LYS A 10 -7.66 -8.03 4.96
N PRO A 11 -6.64 -8.57 4.27
CA PRO A 11 -5.25 -8.15 4.49
C PRO A 11 -5.00 -6.70 4.08
N GLY A 12 -5.67 -6.20 3.03
CA GLY A 12 -5.52 -4.82 2.59
C GLY A 12 -6.16 -3.82 3.57
N ASN A 13 -7.33 -4.14 4.12
CA ASN A 13 -7.97 -3.34 5.16
C ASN A 13 -7.18 -3.37 6.49
N GLU A 14 -6.62 -4.52 6.85
CA GLU A 14 -5.74 -4.66 8.01
C GLU A 14 -4.44 -3.86 7.80
N GLY A 15 -3.87 -3.90 6.59
CA GLY A 15 -2.74 -3.04 6.19
C GLY A 15 -3.06 -1.55 6.34
N LEU A 16 -4.22 -1.09 5.86
CA LEU A 16 -4.66 0.30 6.05
C LEU A 16 -4.84 0.68 7.53
N LYS A 17 -5.34 -0.24 8.37
CA LYS A 17 -5.45 -0.01 9.81
C LYS A 17 -4.07 0.17 10.44
N ILE A 18 -3.12 -0.72 10.13
CA ILE A 18 -1.73 -0.64 10.63
C ILE A 18 -1.08 0.67 10.18
N ILE A 19 -1.29 1.09 8.94
CA ILE A 19 -0.78 2.38 8.43
C ILE A 19 -1.45 3.57 9.14
N GLY A 20 -2.73 3.47 9.49
CA GLY A 20 -3.41 4.45 10.34
C GLY A 20 -2.76 4.59 11.72
N GLU A 21 -2.52 3.45 12.39
CA GLU A 21 -1.81 3.42 13.68
C GLU A 21 -0.38 3.96 13.55
N LEU A 22 0.32 3.66 12.46
CA LEU A 22 1.66 4.17 12.18
C LEU A 22 1.65 5.69 11.97
N THR A 23 0.63 6.22 11.29
CA THR A 23 0.44 7.67 11.11
C THR A 23 0.25 8.35 12.47
N GLU A 24 -0.60 7.80 13.34
CA GLU A 24 -0.82 8.35 14.69
C GLU A 24 0.47 8.33 15.53
N LYS A 25 1.22 7.23 15.48
CA LYS A 25 2.52 7.12 16.17
C LYS A 25 3.54 8.12 15.62
N THR A 26 3.53 8.40 14.33
CA THR A 26 4.41 9.39 13.70
C THR A 26 4.07 10.81 14.18
N VAL A 27 2.78 11.14 14.31
CA VAL A 27 2.34 12.42 14.92
C VAL A 27 2.81 12.53 16.37
N LYS A 28 2.61 11.50 17.19
CA LYS A 28 3.10 11.49 18.58
C LYS A 28 4.62 11.62 18.68
N ASN A 29 5.35 11.06 17.72
CA ASN A 29 6.81 11.21 17.65
C ASN A 29 7.22 12.66 17.38
N ASN A 30 6.54 13.34 16.46
CA ASN A 30 6.74 14.78 16.20
C ASN A 30 6.43 15.65 17.42
N GLU A 31 5.35 15.34 18.15
CA GLU A 31 5.02 16.03 19.41
C GLU A 31 6.10 15.82 20.47
N ALA A 32 6.59 14.59 20.63
CA ALA A 32 7.66 14.28 21.57
C ALA A 32 8.97 14.99 21.22
N ILE A 33 9.34 15.05 19.94
CA ILE A 33 10.51 15.80 19.46
C ILE A 33 10.36 17.28 19.80
N SER A 34 9.19 17.87 19.54
CA SER A 34 8.91 19.28 19.84
C SER A 34 9.04 19.58 21.34
N GLN A 35 8.55 18.69 22.21
CA GLN A 35 8.73 18.81 23.65
C GLN A 35 10.20 18.73 24.07
N VAL A 36 10.98 17.83 23.47
CA VAL A 36 12.42 17.73 23.75
C VAL A 36 13.15 19.00 23.31
N THR A 37 12.80 19.58 22.15
CA THR A 37 13.34 20.87 21.69
C THR A 37 13.12 21.95 22.75
N GLU A 38 11.88 22.11 23.22
CA GLU A 38 11.53 23.11 24.24
C GLU A 38 12.32 22.91 25.55
N VAL A 39 12.49 21.67 26.00
CA VAL A 39 13.28 21.36 27.19
C VAL A 39 14.74 21.75 27.02
N VAL A 40 15.33 21.49 25.84
CA VAL A 40 16.73 21.84 25.55
C VAL A 40 16.92 23.35 25.42
N GLU A 41 15.97 24.07 24.81
CA GLU A 41 15.96 25.53 24.74
C GLU A 41 15.91 26.16 26.14
N ASN A 42 14.97 25.72 26.98
CA ASN A 42 14.86 26.16 28.37
C ASN A 42 16.14 25.85 29.18
N MET A 43 16.76 24.69 28.95
CA MET A 43 18.04 24.34 29.58
C MET A 43 19.15 25.30 29.16
N ASN A 44 19.19 25.70 27.88
CA ASN A 44 20.19 26.63 27.35
C ASN A 44 20.01 28.04 27.95
N GLU A 45 18.77 28.50 28.08
CA GLU A 45 18.45 29.78 28.73
C GLU A 45 18.86 29.78 30.20
N ALA A 46 18.45 28.77 30.97
CA ALA A 46 18.83 28.62 32.38
C ALA A 46 20.35 28.53 32.57
N THR A 47 21.05 27.82 31.68
CA THR A 47 22.52 27.73 31.71
C THR A 47 23.17 29.09 31.45
N GLY A 48 22.57 29.91 30.56
CA GLY A 48 22.98 31.28 30.31
C GLY A 48 22.81 32.18 31.54
N GLU A 49 21.68 32.10 32.23
CA GLU A 49 21.43 32.84 33.48
C GLU A 49 22.44 32.47 34.58
N ILE A 50 22.71 31.16 34.76
CA ILE A 50 23.73 30.69 35.71
C ILE A 50 25.11 31.24 35.33
N GLY A 51 25.43 31.36 34.04
CA GLY A 51 26.64 32.02 33.55
C GLY A 51 26.78 33.47 34.04
N VAL A 52 25.74 34.27 33.85
CA VAL A 52 25.72 35.69 34.30
C VAL A 52 25.89 35.80 35.82
N ILE A 53 25.22 34.93 36.59
CA ILE A 53 25.35 34.88 38.05
C ILE A 53 26.77 34.50 38.46
N THR A 54 27.36 33.49 37.80
CA THR A 54 28.72 33.00 38.09
C THR A 54 29.76 34.08 37.80
N ASP A 55 29.62 34.81 36.69
CA ASP A 55 30.48 35.95 36.35
C ASP A 55 30.37 37.06 37.39
N THR A 56 29.15 37.35 37.88
CA THR A 56 28.93 38.34 38.94
C THR A 56 29.60 37.94 40.25
N ILE A 57 29.51 36.66 40.64
CA ILE A 57 30.19 36.14 41.84
C ILE A 57 31.72 36.23 41.67
N ASN A 58 32.25 35.93 40.48
CA ASN A 58 33.68 36.07 40.22
C ASN A 58 34.14 37.52 40.36
N GLN A 59 33.37 38.50 39.84
CA GLN A 59 33.67 39.91 40.02
C GLN A 59 33.64 40.35 41.49
N ILE A 60 32.67 39.86 42.27
CA ILE A 60 32.59 40.12 43.72
C ILE A 60 33.79 39.50 44.44
N ALA A 61 34.19 38.27 44.09
CA ALA A 61 35.36 37.61 44.66
C ALA A 61 36.65 38.38 44.35
N GLU A 62 36.85 38.83 43.11
CA GLU A 62 38.00 39.65 42.73
C GLU A 62 38.04 40.98 43.48
N GLN A 63 36.91 41.68 43.60
CA GLN A 63 36.82 42.91 44.40
C GLN A 63 37.09 42.66 45.89
N THR A 64 36.57 41.57 46.44
CA THR A 64 36.79 41.17 47.84
C THR A 64 38.25 40.85 48.09
N ASN A 65 38.90 40.17 47.15
CA ASN A 65 40.34 39.89 47.20
C ASN A 65 41.16 41.20 47.21
N LEU A 66 40.78 42.17 46.38
CA LEU A 66 41.45 43.47 46.29
C LEU A 66 41.22 44.33 47.55
N LEU A 67 40.02 44.29 48.12
CA LEU A 67 39.70 44.92 49.41
C LEU A 67 40.47 44.28 50.57
N ALA A 68 40.55 42.96 50.61
CA ALA A 68 41.29 42.19 51.62
C ALA A 68 42.79 42.50 51.54
N LEU A 69 43.35 42.60 50.33
CA LEU A 69 44.73 43.00 50.11
C LEU A 69 45.00 44.41 50.65
N ASN A 70 44.13 45.39 50.34
CA ASN A 70 44.25 46.74 50.85
C ASN A 70 44.16 46.78 52.39
N ALA A 71 43.26 45.99 52.98
CA ALA A 71 43.14 45.87 54.43
C ALA A 71 44.38 45.24 55.08
N ALA A 72 44.98 44.22 54.44
CA ALA A 72 46.23 43.60 54.90
C ALA A 72 47.40 44.60 54.86
N ILE A 73 47.48 45.43 53.81
CA ILE A 73 48.48 46.50 53.68
C ILE A 73 48.31 47.53 54.80
N GLU A 74 47.09 48.01 55.05
CA GLU A 74 46.85 49.02 56.09
C GLU A 74 47.03 48.45 57.51
N ALA A 75 46.70 47.17 57.72
CA ALA A 75 46.99 46.47 58.96
C ALA A 75 48.49 46.33 59.23
N ALA A 76 49.29 46.02 58.19
CA ALA A 76 50.75 46.00 58.29
C ALA A 76 51.31 47.40 58.61
N ARG A 77 50.70 48.46 58.07
CA ARG A 77 51.06 49.85 58.30
C ARG A 77 50.80 50.32 59.74
N ALA A 78 49.76 49.78 60.39
CA ALA A 78 49.44 50.04 61.80
C ALA A 78 50.37 49.30 62.80
N GLY A 79 51.30 48.46 62.32
CA GLY A 79 52.28 47.78 63.16
C GLY A 79 51.67 46.81 64.18
N GLU A 80 52.10 46.88 65.44
CA GLU A 80 51.62 46.00 66.52
C GLU A 80 50.10 46.10 66.75
N ALA A 81 49.49 47.28 66.56
CA ALA A 81 48.05 47.48 66.73
C ALA A 81 47.20 46.83 65.63
N GLY A 82 47.80 46.54 64.45
CA GLY A 82 47.13 45.95 63.29
C GLY A 82 47.23 44.43 63.18
N LYS A 83 47.99 43.75 64.06
CA LYS A 83 48.25 42.30 63.97
C LYS A 83 46.98 41.45 63.87
N GLY A 84 45.97 41.73 64.69
CA GLY A 84 44.69 41.00 64.65
C GLY A 84 43.91 41.24 63.36
N PHE A 85 43.91 42.47 62.86
CA PHE A 85 43.27 42.82 61.58
C PHE A 85 44.00 42.20 60.38
N SER A 86 45.32 42.08 60.43
CA SER A 86 46.11 41.46 59.36
C SER A 86 45.76 39.98 59.18
N VAL A 87 45.50 39.24 60.27
CA VAL A 87 45.10 37.83 60.19
C VAL A 87 43.73 37.68 59.55
N VAL A 88 42.78 38.54 59.94
CA VAL A 88 41.42 38.54 59.36
C VAL A 88 41.45 38.92 57.88
N ALA A 89 42.25 39.93 57.51
CA ALA A 89 42.40 40.33 56.12
C ALA A 89 42.98 39.22 55.24
N GLU A 90 43.97 38.48 55.73
CA GLU A 90 44.54 37.34 55.00
C GLU A 90 43.54 36.18 54.86
N GLU A 91 42.73 35.89 55.90
CA GLU A 91 41.68 34.87 55.82
C GLU A 91 40.61 35.24 54.78
N ILE A 92 40.18 36.51 54.74
CA ILE A 92 39.24 37.00 53.72
C ILE A 92 39.86 36.89 52.32
N ARG A 93 41.16 37.19 52.18
CA ARG A 93 41.90 37.07 50.92
C ARG A 93 41.88 35.62 50.41
N MET A 94 42.19 34.66 51.29
CA MET A 94 42.15 33.23 50.96
C MET A 94 40.74 32.77 50.56
N LEU A 95 39.70 33.19 51.28
CA LEU A 95 38.31 32.87 50.94
C LEU A 95 37.90 33.46 49.58
N ALA A 96 38.36 34.67 49.27
CA ALA A 96 38.10 35.31 47.98
C ALA A 96 38.79 34.56 46.82
N GLU A 97 40.05 34.16 46.98
CA GLU A 97 40.77 33.33 45.99
C GLU A 97 40.09 31.97 45.79
N GLN A 98 39.66 31.31 46.87
CA GLN A 98 38.89 30.06 46.78
C GLN A 98 37.56 30.24 46.04
N SER A 99 36.87 31.36 46.26
CA SER A 99 35.63 31.70 45.54
C SER A 99 35.86 31.91 44.05
N THR A 100 36.94 32.60 43.67
CA THR A 100 37.38 32.74 42.26
C THR A 100 37.71 31.38 41.63
N GLU A 101 38.37 30.47 42.35
CA GLU A 101 38.66 29.13 41.83
C GLU A 101 37.37 28.30 41.65
N ALA A 102 36.43 28.38 42.60
CA ALA A 102 35.15 27.70 42.54
C ALA A 102 34.29 28.20 41.38
N THR A 103 34.18 29.52 41.20
CA THR A 103 33.45 30.12 40.07
C THR A 103 34.05 29.74 38.72
N LYS A 104 35.39 29.67 38.59
CA LYS A 104 36.03 29.15 37.38
C LYS A 104 35.66 27.69 37.08
N LYS A 105 35.58 26.83 38.11
CA LYS A 105 35.13 25.43 37.93
C LYS A 105 33.67 25.39 37.47
N ILE A 106 32.80 26.22 38.05
CA ILE A 106 31.40 26.35 37.63
C ILE A 106 31.32 26.83 36.17
N GLN A 107 32.12 27.83 35.77
CA GLN A 107 32.16 28.33 34.39
C GLN A 107 32.53 27.23 33.39
N ASN A 108 33.50 26.37 33.73
CA ASN A 108 33.86 25.23 32.90
C ASN A 108 32.71 24.21 32.77
N LEU A 109 31.96 23.97 33.85
CA LEU A 109 30.78 23.10 33.81
C LEU A 109 29.66 23.69 32.94
N ILE A 110 29.40 24.99 33.07
CA ILE A 110 28.43 25.72 32.24
C ILE A 110 28.80 25.61 30.75
N ASN A 111 30.07 25.84 30.40
CA ASN A 111 30.55 25.71 29.04
C ASN A 111 30.37 24.28 28.50
N ASN A 112 30.66 23.26 29.32
CA ASN A 112 30.45 21.86 28.93
C ASN A 112 28.96 21.53 28.72
N ILE A 113 28.07 22.05 29.57
CA ILE A 113 26.62 21.89 29.43
C ILE A 113 26.14 22.58 28.15
N LYS A 114 26.64 23.78 27.86
CA LYS A 114 26.30 24.53 26.64
C LYS A 114 26.72 23.78 25.37
N GLU A 115 27.96 23.29 25.31
CA GLU A 115 28.45 22.49 24.18
C GLU A 115 27.58 21.24 23.95
N LYS A 116 27.22 20.52 25.03
CA LYS A 116 26.32 19.36 24.93
C LYS A 116 24.90 19.75 24.50
N SER A 117 24.41 20.90 24.94
CA SER A 117 23.11 21.45 24.54
C SER A 117 23.09 21.75 23.05
N GLU A 118 24.12 22.41 22.52
CA GLU A 118 24.26 22.69 21.08
C GLU A 118 24.29 21.40 20.23
N LEU A 119 25.00 20.37 20.71
CA LEU A 119 24.99 19.05 20.07
C LEU A 119 23.61 18.37 20.12
N ALA A 120 22.87 18.53 21.21
CA ALA A 120 21.52 18.02 21.36
C ALA A 120 20.55 18.73 20.39
N VAL A 121 20.61 20.06 20.28
CA VAL A 121 19.81 20.84 19.31
C VAL A 121 20.06 20.34 17.89
N LYS A 122 21.32 20.18 17.49
CA LYS A 122 21.65 19.67 16.16
C LYS A 122 21.09 18.26 15.91
N SER A 123 21.20 17.37 16.90
CA SER A 123 20.64 16.02 16.78
C SER A 123 19.11 16.02 16.68
N ILE A 124 18.46 16.97 17.34
CA ILE A 124 16.99 17.16 17.27
C ILE A 124 16.59 17.67 15.88
N GLU A 125 17.33 18.62 15.30
CA GLU A 125 17.11 19.10 13.93
C GLU A 125 17.25 17.95 12.92
N ASP A 126 18.34 17.19 12.98
CA ASP A 126 18.55 16.03 12.10
C ASP A 126 17.41 14.99 12.28
N THR A 127 16.95 14.78 13.51
CA THR A 127 15.84 13.86 13.80
C THR A 127 14.51 14.38 13.23
N LYS A 128 14.27 15.68 13.27
CA LYS A 128 13.06 16.31 12.72
C LYS A 128 12.98 16.08 11.20
N ASP A 129 14.08 16.28 10.49
CA ASP A 129 14.16 16.02 9.04
C ASP A 129 13.86 14.55 8.71
N ILE A 130 14.41 13.62 9.50
CA ILE A 130 14.15 12.19 9.34
C ILE A 130 12.67 11.85 9.56
N VAL A 131 12.03 12.46 10.56
CA VAL A 131 10.61 12.20 10.85
C VAL A 131 9.69 12.84 9.80
N GLU A 132 10.08 13.94 9.19
CA GLU A 132 9.36 14.51 8.03
C GLU A 132 9.41 13.55 6.85
N LEU A 133 10.58 13.04 6.48
CA LEU A 133 10.74 12.02 5.44
C LEU A 133 9.97 10.73 5.77
N GLN A 134 9.95 10.33 7.05
CA GLN A 134 9.15 9.19 7.51
C GLN A 134 7.65 9.45 7.32
N THR A 135 7.17 10.65 7.61
CA THR A 135 5.76 11.05 7.46
C THR A 135 5.33 10.96 5.99
N ASP A 136 6.17 11.42 5.07
CA ASP A 136 5.95 11.32 3.64
C ASP A 136 5.90 9.86 3.18
N ALA A 137 6.86 9.03 3.61
CA ALA A 137 6.90 7.60 3.26
C ALA A 137 5.67 6.83 3.78
N VAL A 138 5.20 7.13 4.99
CA VAL A 138 3.95 6.55 5.55
C VAL A 138 2.74 6.98 4.72
N THR A 139 2.70 8.24 4.31
CA THR A 139 1.62 8.80 3.48
C THR A 139 1.59 8.15 2.09
N GLU A 140 2.74 8.00 1.45
CA GLU A 140 2.86 7.31 0.16
C GLU A 140 2.43 5.84 0.28
N THR A 141 2.88 5.16 1.34
CA THR A 141 2.49 3.77 1.62
C THR A 141 0.97 3.63 1.75
N LYS A 142 0.32 4.57 2.47
CA LYS A 142 -1.15 4.64 2.58
C LYS A 142 -1.82 4.75 1.21
N GLN A 143 -1.29 5.60 0.32
CA GLN A 143 -1.83 5.77 -1.04
C GLN A 143 -1.69 4.50 -1.87
N ILE A 144 -0.54 3.82 -1.78
CA ILE A 144 -0.29 2.55 -2.47
C ILE A 144 -1.28 1.48 -2.01
N PHE A 145 -1.49 1.32 -0.71
CA PHE A 145 -2.48 0.36 -0.19
C PHE A 145 -3.90 0.65 -0.67
N ASN A 146 -4.30 1.92 -0.73
CA ASN A 146 -5.60 2.30 -1.30
C ASN A 146 -5.72 1.92 -2.79
N LYS A 147 -4.66 2.15 -3.58
CA LYS A 147 -4.62 1.73 -4.99
C LYS A 147 -4.73 0.21 -5.14
N ILE A 148 -4.03 -0.56 -4.29
CA ILE A 148 -4.09 -2.03 -4.27
C ILE A 148 -5.53 -2.50 -4.01
N LEU A 149 -6.18 -1.96 -2.98
CA LEU A 149 -7.58 -2.32 -2.66
C LEU A 149 -8.54 -1.99 -3.80
N TYR A 150 -8.35 -0.86 -4.47
CA TYR A 150 -9.13 -0.50 -5.65
C TYR A 150 -8.94 -1.52 -6.80
N SER A 151 -7.68 -1.87 -7.12
CA SER A 151 -7.38 -2.86 -8.18
C SER A 151 -7.91 -4.26 -7.85
N ILE A 152 -7.89 -4.67 -6.58
CA ILE A 152 -8.50 -5.92 -6.12
C ILE A 152 -10.02 -5.89 -6.38
N LYS A 153 -10.68 -4.78 -6.02
CA LYS A 153 -12.12 -4.61 -6.24
C LYS A 153 -12.49 -4.66 -7.73
N GLU A 154 -11.72 -4.00 -8.59
CA GLU A 154 -11.93 -4.10 -10.05
C GLU A 154 -11.75 -5.52 -10.57
N THR A 155 -10.71 -6.23 -10.10
CA THR A 155 -10.44 -7.62 -10.50
C THR A 155 -11.59 -8.54 -10.11
N LEU A 156 -12.13 -8.39 -8.90
CA LEU A 156 -13.31 -9.13 -8.44
C LEU A 156 -14.54 -8.82 -9.32
N GLY A 157 -14.72 -7.57 -9.74
CA GLY A 157 -15.75 -7.19 -10.70
C GLY A 157 -15.61 -7.93 -12.03
N LYS A 158 -14.40 -7.99 -12.59
CA LYS A 158 -14.11 -8.72 -13.83
C LYS A 158 -14.34 -10.23 -13.69
N ILE A 159 -13.98 -10.82 -12.55
CA ILE A 159 -14.23 -12.24 -12.27
C ILE A 159 -15.74 -12.55 -12.29
N ASN A 160 -16.57 -11.68 -11.70
CA ASN A 160 -18.03 -11.85 -11.74
C ASN A 160 -18.57 -11.80 -13.17
N LEU A 161 -18.06 -10.90 -14.01
CA LEU A 161 -18.43 -10.84 -15.43
C LEU A 161 -18.08 -12.14 -16.17
N VAL A 162 -16.86 -12.65 -15.97
CA VAL A 162 -16.42 -13.92 -16.56
C VAL A 162 -17.33 -15.07 -16.12
N GLN A 163 -17.71 -15.11 -14.84
CA GLN A 163 -18.63 -16.13 -14.33
C GLN A 163 -19.99 -16.07 -15.04
N SER A 164 -20.56 -14.86 -15.21
CA SER A 164 -21.81 -14.69 -15.97
C SER A 164 -21.67 -15.18 -17.42
N SER A 165 -20.57 -14.86 -18.10
CA SER A 165 -20.30 -15.34 -19.46
C SER A 165 -20.16 -16.86 -19.53
N ILE A 166 -19.57 -17.51 -18.52
CA ILE A 166 -19.48 -18.98 -18.44
C ILE A 166 -20.87 -19.62 -18.30
N ILE A 167 -21.76 -19.03 -17.49
CA ILE A 167 -23.14 -19.51 -17.32
C ILE A 167 -23.89 -19.41 -18.65
N GLU A 168 -23.80 -18.28 -19.34
CA GLU A 168 -24.43 -18.07 -20.64
C GLU A 168 -23.87 -19.02 -21.71
N THR A 169 -22.55 -19.19 -21.74
CA THR A 169 -21.88 -20.13 -22.67
C THR A 169 -22.36 -21.56 -22.45
N ASN A 170 -22.52 -22.00 -21.19
CA ASN A 170 -23.06 -23.33 -20.89
C ASN A 170 -24.52 -23.49 -21.34
N LYS A 171 -25.34 -22.44 -21.20
CA LYS A 171 -26.71 -22.44 -21.71
C LYS A 171 -26.73 -22.62 -23.24
N ASN A 172 -25.93 -21.82 -23.95
CA ASN A 172 -25.83 -21.88 -25.41
C ASN A 172 -25.30 -23.24 -25.87
N LYS A 173 -24.33 -23.82 -25.15
CA LYS A 173 -23.83 -25.18 -25.40
C LYS A 173 -24.95 -26.22 -25.32
N ASN A 174 -25.79 -26.16 -24.30
CA ASN A 174 -26.89 -27.11 -24.11
C ASN A 174 -27.96 -26.97 -25.20
N GLU A 175 -28.28 -25.73 -25.61
CA GLU A 175 -29.19 -25.48 -26.74
C GLU A 175 -28.63 -26.04 -28.06
N MET A 176 -27.33 -25.84 -28.31
CA MET A 176 -26.65 -26.37 -29.49
C MET A 176 -26.70 -27.90 -29.53
N VAL A 177 -26.47 -28.57 -28.39
CA VAL A 177 -26.58 -30.03 -28.28
C VAL A 177 -28.00 -30.50 -28.64
N SER A 178 -29.04 -29.83 -28.14
CA SER A 178 -30.44 -30.17 -28.46
C SER A 178 -30.74 -29.97 -29.96
N LYS A 179 -30.26 -28.88 -30.57
CA LYS A 179 -30.41 -28.66 -32.01
C LYS A 179 -29.69 -29.73 -32.84
N MET A 180 -28.50 -30.16 -32.42
CA MET A 180 -27.77 -31.26 -33.08
C MET A 180 -28.54 -32.59 -33.01
N GLN A 181 -29.20 -32.88 -31.87
CA GLN A 181 -30.05 -34.07 -31.75
C GLN A 181 -31.23 -34.01 -32.74
N ASN A 182 -31.90 -32.86 -32.86
CA ASN A 182 -32.99 -32.68 -33.83
C ASN A 182 -32.50 -32.84 -35.28
N ILE A 183 -31.32 -32.29 -35.61
CA ILE A 183 -30.74 -32.45 -36.95
C ILE A 183 -30.44 -33.93 -37.23
N SER A 184 -29.93 -34.67 -36.24
CA SER A 184 -29.70 -36.12 -36.38
C SER A 184 -30.99 -36.87 -36.68
N ALA A 185 -32.06 -36.58 -35.93
CA ALA A 185 -33.37 -37.21 -36.14
C ALA A 185 -33.95 -36.91 -37.54
N VAL A 186 -33.89 -35.65 -37.97
CA VAL A 186 -34.34 -35.25 -39.32
C VAL A 186 -33.50 -35.91 -40.41
N SER A 187 -32.19 -36.07 -40.19
CA SER A 187 -31.30 -36.74 -41.15
C SER A 187 -31.60 -38.24 -41.27
N GLU A 188 -31.93 -38.91 -40.15
CA GLU A 188 -32.38 -40.30 -40.14
C GLU A 188 -33.71 -40.48 -40.89
N GLU A 189 -34.68 -39.61 -40.63
CA GLU A 189 -35.98 -39.61 -41.33
C GLU A 189 -35.80 -39.37 -42.84
N ALA A 190 -34.97 -38.39 -43.23
CA ALA A 190 -34.68 -38.12 -44.64
C ALA A 190 -33.99 -39.31 -45.34
N SER A 191 -33.10 -40.02 -44.64
CA SER A 191 -32.46 -41.24 -45.15
C SER A 191 -33.50 -42.33 -45.40
N ALA A 192 -34.39 -42.58 -44.44
CA ALA A 192 -35.46 -43.57 -44.56
C ALA A 192 -36.44 -43.24 -45.70
N SER A 193 -36.85 -41.97 -45.83
CA SER A 193 -37.69 -41.52 -46.96
C SER A 193 -36.98 -41.70 -48.30
N THR A 194 -35.66 -41.50 -48.37
CA THR A 194 -34.88 -41.69 -49.61
C THR A 194 -34.80 -43.16 -50.00
N GLU A 195 -34.69 -44.08 -49.03
CA GLU A 195 -34.76 -45.52 -49.25
C GLU A 195 -36.15 -45.93 -49.78
N GLU A 196 -37.23 -45.42 -49.17
CA GLU A 196 -38.61 -45.69 -49.61
C GLU A 196 -38.88 -45.18 -51.03
N VAL A 197 -38.41 -43.97 -51.35
CA VAL A 197 -38.51 -43.41 -52.71
C VAL A 197 -37.71 -44.26 -53.71
N SER A 198 -36.53 -44.75 -53.34
CA SER A 198 -35.73 -45.62 -54.20
C SER A 198 -36.45 -46.94 -54.47
N ALA A 199 -36.98 -47.59 -53.44
CA ALA A 199 -37.76 -48.82 -53.57
C ALA A 199 -39.01 -48.62 -54.45
N THR A 200 -39.75 -47.53 -54.24
CA THR A 200 -40.90 -47.18 -55.08
C THR A 200 -40.49 -46.93 -56.53
N THR A 201 -39.34 -46.30 -56.75
CA THR A 201 -38.80 -46.06 -58.10
C THR A 201 -38.44 -47.37 -58.81
N GLU A 202 -37.93 -48.36 -58.08
CA GLU A 202 -37.68 -49.71 -58.61
C GLU A 202 -38.98 -50.43 -58.98
N GLU A 203 -40.03 -50.35 -58.14
CA GLU A 203 -41.35 -50.92 -58.46
C GLU A 203 -42.00 -50.25 -59.68
N VAL A 204 -41.92 -48.91 -59.76
CA VAL A 204 -42.40 -48.15 -60.93
C VAL A 204 -41.64 -48.56 -62.20
N THR A 205 -40.34 -48.81 -62.09
CA THR A 205 -39.54 -49.28 -63.24
C THR A 205 -39.96 -50.68 -63.67
N ALA A 206 -40.19 -51.59 -62.73
CA ALA A 206 -40.64 -52.95 -63.01
C ALA A 206 -42.03 -52.97 -63.68
N THR A 207 -42.99 -52.22 -63.14
CA THR A 207 -44.34 -52.09 -63.72
C THR A 207 -44.33 -51.44 -65.09
N MET A 208 -43.45 -50.46 -65.34
CA MET A 208 -43.26 -49.88 -66.68
C MET A 208 -42.69 -50.88 -67.68
N ASN A 209 -41.80 -51.78 -67.26
CA ASN A 209 -41.32 -52.87 -68.12
C ASN A 209 -42.46 -53.83 -68.48
N GLU A 210 -43.31 -54.19 -67.51
CA GLU A 210 -44.48 -55.02 -67.75
C GLU A 210 -45.49 -54.33 -68.68
N PHE A 211 -45.75 -53.04 -68.47
CA PHE A 211 -46.59 -52.22 -69.35
C PHE A 211 -46.06 -52.20 -70.80
N ASN A 212 -44.76 -52.01 -70.99
CA ASN A 212 -44.13 -52.06 -72.31
C ASN A 212 -44.31 -53.43 -72.98
N ASN A 213 -44.17 -54.53 -72.23
CA ASN A 213 -44.40 -55.88 -72.76
C ASN A 213 -45.87 -56.08 -73.16
N LEU A 214 -46.82 -55.64 -72.34
CA LEU A 214 -48.26 -55.70 -72.67
C LEU A 214 -48.61 -54.86 -73.90
N ALA A 215 -48.04 -53.66 -74.02
CA ALA A 215 -48.21 -52.81 -75.19
C ALA A 215 -47.63 -53.44 -76.47
N SER A 216 -46.48 -54.13 -76.38
CA SER A 216 -45.92 -54.91 -77.48
C SER A 216 -46.83 -56.06 -77.88
N ASN A 217 -47.29 -56.87 -76.91
CA ASN A 217 -48.21 -57.98 -77.17
C ASN A 217 -49.52 -57.48 -77.81
N LEU A 218 -50.07 -56.35 -77.34
CA LEU A 218 -51.25 -55.76 -77.92
C LEU A 218 -51.02 -55.33 -79.38
N LYS A 219 -49.86 -54.72 -79.67
CA LYS A 219 -49.47 -54.37 -81.04
C LYS A 219 -49.40 -55.60 -81.94
N ASP A 220 -48.82 -56.70 -81.45
CA ASP A 220 -48.71 -57.96 -82.18
C ASP A 220 -50.11 -58.54 -82.48
N ILE A 221 -51.01 -58.59 -81.48
CA ILE A 221 -52.40 -59.02 -81.65
C ILE A 221 -53.14 -58.13 -82.65
N CYS A 222 -52.97 -56.81 -82.60
CA CYS A 222 -53.57 -55.90 -83.57
C CYS A 222 -53.07 -56.17 -85.00
N SER A 223 -51.78 -56.48 -85.17
CA SER A 223 -51.18 -56.83 -86.48
C SER A 223 -51.70 -58.16 -87.01
N GLU A 224 -51.87 -59.17 -86.15
CA GLU A 224 -52.50 -60.44 -86.51
C GLU A 224 -53.96 -60.24 -86.92
N LEU A 225 -54.72 -59.47 -86.15
CA LEU A 225 -56.12 -59.16 -86.45
C LEU A 225 -56.25 -58.41 -87.79
N GLU A 226 -55.38 -57.44 -88.06
CA GLU A 226 -55.34 -56.73 -89.35
C GLU A 226 -55.06 -57.70 -90.50
N THR A 227 -54.13 -58.64 -90.31
CA THR A 227 -53.81 -59.69 -91.29
C THR A 227 -55.02 -60.59 -91.57
N GLU A 228 -55.73 -61.04 -90.52
CA GLU A 228 -56.95 -61.84 -90.67
C GLU A 228 -58.08 -61.07 -91.38
N ILE A 229 -58.31 -59.80 -91.02
CA ILE A 229 -59.31 -58.95 -91.69
C ILE A 229 -58.97 -58.76 -93.17
N ASN A 230 -57.70 -58.60 -93.52
CA ASN A 230 -57.27 -58.44 -94.92
C ASN A 230 -57.53 -59.70 -95.77
N LYS A 231 -57.64 -60.90 -95.18
CA LYS A 231 -58.08 -62.11 -95.92
C LYS A 231 -59.53 -62.03 -96.39
N PHE A 232 -60.37 -61.22 -95.74
CA PHE A 232 -61.77 -61.02 -96.08
C PHE A 232 -62.02 -59.82 -97.00
N LYS A 233 -60.99 -59.06 -97.36
CA LYS A 233 -61.06 -58.03 -98.40
C LYS A 233 -60.79 -58.69 -99.76
N LEU A 234 -61.89 -58.92 -100.51
CA LEU A 234 -61.91 -59.28 -101.93
C LEU A 234 -61.32 -58.17 -102.82
#